data_AF-A0AA96WMK9-F1
#
_entry.id   AF-A0AA96WMK9-F1
#
_cell.length_a   1.000
_cell.length_b   1.000
_cell.length_c   1.000
_cell.angle_alpha   90.00
_cell.angle_beta   90.00
_cell.angle_gamma   90.00
#
_symmetry.space_group_name_H-M   'P 1'
#
loop_
_entity.id
_entity.type
_entity.pdbx_description
1 polymer ?
#
loop_
_entity_poly.entity_id
_entity_poly.type
_entity_poly.pdbx_seq_one_letter_code
_entity_poly.pdbx_strand_id
1 'polypeptide(L)'
;MQHRARWQQDGIYLLLGLTLALAFLGAVVAVGGLLLLLLSVIAPASLQAAIQSISQPLQIGVLVIALLEVISWNLLPLIGFAPQRLARRMAVGMAAIMLFMAVSLLFSL
;
A
#
# COMPACT_ATOMS: atom_id res chain seq x y z
N MET A 1 -27.79 15.09 -25.65
CA MET A 1 -26.50 15.70 -25.23
C MET A 1 -26.33 15.86 -23.70
N GLN A 2 -27.40 15.77 -22.89
CA GLN A 2 -27.33 15.98 -21.43
C GLN A 2 -26.64 14.85 -20.63
N HIS A 3 -26.56 13.62 -21.15
CA HIS A 3 -25.91 12.51 -20.44
C HIS A 3 -24.38 12.70 -20.32
N ARG A 4 -23.70 13.23 -21.35
CA ARG A 4 -22.24 13.45 -21.30
C ARG A 4 -21.82 14.45 -20.22
N ALA A 5 -22.65 15.47 -19.96
CA ALA A 5 -22.39 16.48 -18.93
C ALA A 5 -22.45 15.89 -17.51
N ARG A 6 -23.40 14.98 -17.24
CA ARG A 6 -23.51 14.28 -15.94
C ARG A 6 -22.32 13.35 -15.70
N TRP A 7 -21.94 12.55 -16.70
CA TRP A 7 -20.77 11.67 -16.61
C TRP A 7 -19.45 12.43 -16.41
N GLN A 8 -19.31 13.64 -16.99
CA GLN A 8 -18.15 14.50 -16.73
C GLN A 8 -18.18 15.07 -15.31
N GLN A 9 -19.34 15.51 -14.80
CA GLN A 9 -19.48 15.97 -13.43
C GLN A 9 -19.16 14.85 -12.42
N ASP A 10 -19.74 13.67 -12.61
CA ASP A 10 -19.50 12.51 -11.74
C ASP A 10 -18.02 12.10 -11.75
N GLY A 11 -17.37 12.13 -12.91
CA GLY A 11 -15.93 11.89 -13.04
C GLY A 11 -15.06 12.94 -12.32
N ILE A 12 -15.45 14.22 -12.36
CA ILE A 12 -14.77 15.30 -11.64
C ILE A 12 -14.92 15.12 -10.13
N TYR A 13 -16.11 14.77 -9.63
CA TYR A 13 -16.32 14.49 -8.20
C TYR A 13 -15.55 13.25 -7.73
N LEU A 14 -15.42 12.22 -8.58
CA LEU A 14 -14.60 11.05 -8.30
C LEU A 14 -13.11 11.39 -8.20
N LEU A 15 -12.59 12.17 -9.16
CA LEU A 15 -11.21 12.64 -9.13
C LEU A 15 -10.94 13.55 -7.94
N LEU A 16 -11.88 14.43 -7.59
CA LEU A 16 -11.79 15.28 -6.41
C LEU A 16 -11.75 14.43 -5.13
N GLY A 17 -12.65 13.46 -5.00
CA GLY A 17 -12.71 12.53 -3.88
C GLY A 17 -11.44 11.69 -3.73
N LEU A 18 -10.90 11.19 -4.84
CA LEU A 18 -9.64 10.45 -4.87
C LEU A 18 -8.46 11.34 -4.45
N THR A 19 -8.41 12.57 -4.97
CA THR A 19 -7.35 13.54 -4.63
C THR A 19 -7.40 13.91 -3.15
N LEU A 20 -8.60 14.13 -2.60
CA LEU A 20 -8.80 14.43 -1.19
C LEU A 20 -8.38 13.24 -0.32
N ALA A 21 -8.78 12.02 -0.69
CA ALA A 21 -8.41 10.80 0.01
C ALA A 21 -6.89 10.59 0.01
N LEU A 22 -6.22 10.81 -1.12
CA LEU A 22 -4.76 10.73 -1.22
C LEU A 22 -4.06 11.83 -0.40
N ALA A 23 -4.59 13.05 -0.39
CA ALA A 23 -4.05 14.14 0.43
C ALA A 23 -4.19 13.84 1.93
N PHE A 24 -5.34 13.29 2.35
CA PHE A 24 -5.55 12.84 3.73
C PHE A 24 -4.62 11.68 4.10
N LEU A 25 -4.49 10.68 3.23
CA LEU A 25 -3.59 9.56 3.45
C LEU A 25 -2.15 10.05 3.58
N GLY A 26 -1.72 10.95 2.68
CA GLY A 26 -0.40 11.58 2.70
C GLY A 26 -0.17 12.40 3.98
N ALA A 27 -1.16 13.15 4.45
CA ALA A 27 -1.08 13.90 5.70
C ALA A 27 -0.94 12.98 6.92
N VAL A 28 -1.72 11.90 6.99
CA VAL A 28 -1.63 10.91 8.07
C VAL A 28 -0.24 10.24 8.09
N VAL A 29 0.27 9.85 6.92
CA VAL A 29 1.61 9.26 6.78
C VAL A 29 2.69 10.27 7.18
N ALA A 30 2.58 11.53 6.78
CA ALA A 30 3.53 12.57 7.13
C ALA A 30 3.54 12.87 8.63
N VAL A 31 2.36 12.99 9.27
CA VAL A 31 2.24 13.21 10.72
C VAL A 31 2.78 12.00 11.49
N GLY A 32 2.43 10.78 11.07
CA GLY A 32 2.98 9.56 11.66
C GLY A 32 4.50 9.46 11.51
N GLY A 33 5.02 9.80 10.33
CA GLY A 33 6.46 9.87 10.06
C GLY A 33 7.19 10.89 10.92
N LEU A 34 6.60 12.09 11.10
CA LEU A 34 7.17 13.14 11.96
C LEU A 34 7.21 12.71 13.43
N LEU A 35 6.15 12.06 13.92
CA LEU A 35 6.10 11.50 15.26
C LEU A 35 7.17 10.42 15.48
N LEU A 36 7.35 9.53 14.51
CA LEU A 36 8.41 8.52 14.55
C LEU A 36 9.81 9.16 14.55
N LEU A 37 9.99 10.26 13.82
CA LEU A 37 11.25 11.00 13.76
C LEU A 37 11.55 11.74 15.07
N LEU A 38 10.53 12.30 15.73
CA LEU A 38 10.66 12.86 17.08
C LEU A 38 11.01 11.77 18.11
N LEU A 39 10.33 10.63 18.05
CA LEU A 39 10.59 9.50 18.95
C LEU A 39 11.98 8.88 18.73
N SER A 40 12.51 8.89 17.51
CA SER A 40 13.87 8.40 17.24
C SER A 40 14.97 9.27 17.86
N VAL A 41 14.72 10.56 18.04
CA VAL A 41 15.66 11.49 18.69
C VAL A 41 15.53 11.45 20.22
N ILE A 42 14.30 11.37 20.75
CA ILE A 42 14.03 11.51 22.19
C ILE A 42 14.17 10.17 22.93
N ALA A 43 13.73 9.07 22.33
CA ALA A 43 13.67 7.76 22.98
C ALA A 43 14.03 6.62 22.00
N PRO A 44 15.27 6.60 21.48
CA PRO A 44 15.68 5.65 20.44
C PRO A 44 15.54 4.19 20.89
N ALA A 45 15.85 3.88 22.16
CA ALA A 45 15.78 2.50 22.67
C ALA A 45 14.34 1.97 22.77
N SER A 46 13.38 2.78 23.23
CA SER A 46 11.97 2.38 23.32
C SER A 46 11.32 2.34 21.94
N LEU A 47 11.71 3.23 21.02
CA LEU A 47 11.30 3.15 19.62
C LEU A 47 11.83 1.86 18.97
N GLN A 48 13.09 1.50 19.18
CA GLN A 48 13.66 0.28 18.62
C GLN A 48 12.95 -0.97 19.16
N ALA A 49 12.66 -1.02 20.47
CA ALA A 49 11.90 -2.11 21.08
C ALA A 49 10.45 -2.17 20.57
N ALA A 50 9.79 -1.03 20.38
CA ALA A 50 8.44 -0.97 19.81
C ALA A 50 8.41 -1.34 18.32
N ILE A 51 9.41 -0.92 17.56
CA ILE A 51 9.57 -1.33 16.16
C ILE A 51 9.80 -2.83 16.10
N GLN A 52 10.65 -3.41 16.94
CA GLN A 52 10.89 -4.85 16.96
C GLN A 52 9.65 -5.65 17.40
N SER A 53 8.86 -5.14 18.35
CA SER A 53 7.64 -5.83 18.80
C SER A 53 6.53 -5.80 17.73
N ILE A 54 6.49 -4.76 16.91
CA ILE A 54 5.50 -4.59 15.83
C ILE A 54 6.02 -5.15 14.50
N SER A 55 7.33 -5.23 14.28
CA SER A 55 7.91 -5.57 12.98
C SER A 55 7.57 -6.98 12.53
N GLN A 56 7.58 -7.97 13.44
CA GLN A 56 7.21 -9.34 13.07
C GLN A 56 5.75 -9.49 12.63
N PRO A 57 4.73 -9.09 13.42
CA PRO A 57 3.33 -9.21 12.98
C PRO A 57 3.03 -8.36 11.75
N LEU A 58 3.69 -7.20 11.61
CA LEU A 58 3.50 -6.32 10.46
C LEU A 58 4.16 -6.86 9.18
N GLN A 59 5.34 -7.48 9.27
CA GLN A 59 5.97 -8.17 8.15
C GLN A 59 5.12 -9.35 7.67
N ILE A 60 4.59 -10.16 8.60
CA ILE A 60 3.68 -11.28 8.26
C ILE A 60 2.40 -10.74 7.60
N GLY A 61 1.80 -9.68 8.16
CA GLY A 61 0.60 -9.06 7.60
C GLY A 61 0.82 -8.51 6.18
N VAL A 62 1.94 -7.83 5.95
CA VAL A 62 2.32 -7.33 4.61
C VAL A 62 2.56 -8.48 3.64
N LEU A 63 3.17 -9.58 4.08
CA LEU A 63 3.38 -10.77 3.25
C LEU A 63 2.06 -11.42 2.82
N VAL A 64 1.11 -11.55 3.75
CA VAL A 64 -0.24 -12.08 3.46
C VAL A 64 -0.99 -11.18 2.50
N ILE A 65 -0.97 -9.86 2.71
CA ILE A 65 -1.62 -8.89 1.81
C ILE A 65 -0.99 -8.95 0.42
N ALA A 66 0.34 -8.92 0.32
CA ALA A 66 1.03 -9.00 -0.95
C ALA A 66 0.73 -10.33 -1.69
N LEU A 67 0.62 -11.45 -0.96
CA LEU A 67 0.23 -12.74 -1.54
C LEU A 67 -1.20 -12.69 -2.10
N LEU A 68 -2.15 -12.15 -1.33
CA LEU A 68 -3.53 -11.96 -1.77
C LEU A 68 -3.62 -11.01 -2.98
N GLU A 69 -2.79 -9.97 -3.01
CA GLU A 69 -2.75 -9.03 -4.13
C GLU A 69 -2.16 -9.67 -5.39
N VAL A 70 -1.09 -10.46 -5.28
CA VAL A 70 -0.55 -11.23 -6.42
C VAL A 70 -1.59 -12.19 -6.99
N ILE A 71 -2.33 -12.89 -6.13
CA ILE A 71 -3.43 -13.78 -6.55
C ILE A 71 -4.53 -12.96 -7.24
N SER A 72 -4.94 -11.85 -6.63
CA SER A 72 -5.99 -10.97 -7.17
C SER A 72 -5.61 -10.41 -8.54
N TRP A 73 -4.37 -9.93 -8.70
CA TRP A 73 -3.87 -9.41 -9.98
C TRP A 73 -3.69 -10.49 -11.05
N ASN A 74 -3.54 -11.77 -10.67
CA ASN A 74 -3.58 -12.89 -11.62
C ASN A 74 -5.01 -13.33 -11.98
N LEU A 75 -5.99 -13.11 -11.10
CA LEU A 75 -7.40 -13.46 -11.33
C LEU A 75 -8.18 -12.37 -12.08
N LEU A 76 -7.90 -11.09 -11.82
CA LEU A 76 -8.57 -9.95 -12.46
C LEU A 76 -8.54 -9.98 -14.01
N PRO A 77 -7.45 -10.40 -14.68
CA PRO A 77 -7.42 -10.54 -16.14
C PRO A 77 -8.26 -11.71 -16.65
N LEU A 78 -8.40 -12.79 -15.88
CA LEU A 78 -9.20 -13.96 -16.26
C LEU A 78 -10.69 -13.64 -16.33
N ILE A 79 -11.14 -12.67 -15.52
CA ILE A 79 -12.53 -12.18 -15.48
C ILE A 79 -12.72 -10.95 -16.40
N GLY A 80 -11.66 -10.52 -17.11
CA GLY A 80 -11.72 -9.39 -18.05
C GLY A 80 -11.75 -8.00 -17.42
N PHE A 81 -11.53 -7.89 -16.10
CA PHE A 81 -11.60 -6.63 -15.35
C PHE A 81 -10.36 -5.74 -15.48
N ALA A 82 -9.20 -6.31 -15.87
CA ALA A 82 -7.96 -5.55 -16.02
C ALA A 82 -7.15 -5.97 -17.25
N PRO A 83 -6.52 -5.01 -17.98
CA PRO A 83 -5.64 -5.35 -19.09
C PRO A 83 -4.42 -6.13 -18.60
N GLN A 84 -4.12 -7.25 -19.26
CA GLN A 84 -3.04 -8.20 -18.89
C GLN A 84 -1.67 -7.53 -18.66
N ARG A 85 -1.38 -6.43 -19.37
CA ARG A 85 -0.13 -5.67 -19.20
C ARG A 85 -0.05 -4.95 -17.85
N LEU A 86 -1.16 -4.37 -17.38
CA LEU A 86 -1.24 -3.70 -16.07
C LEU A 86 -1.13 -4.73 -14.95
N ALA A 87 -1.87 -5.83 -15.06
CA ALA A 87 -1.84 -6.94 -14.12
C ALA A 87 -0.44 -7.55 -13.99
N ARG A 88 0.28 -7.77 -15.09
CA ARG A 88 1.68 -8.24 -15.05
C ARG A 88 2.61 -7.27 -14.33
N ARG A 89 2.51 -5.96 -14.58
CA ARG A 89 3.38 -4.97 -13.92
C ARG A 89 3.12 -4.92 -12.40
N MET A 90 1.85 -4.94 -12.00
CA MET A 90 1.45 -4.98 -10.60
C MET A 90 1.89 -6.28 -9.90
N ALA A 91 1.67 -7.43 -10.55
CA ALA A 91 2.09 -8.73 -10.00
C ALA A 91 3.61 -8.84 -9.83
N VAL A 92 4.40 -8.31 -10.78
CA VAL A 92 5.88 -8.28 -10.66
C VAL A 92 6.31 -7.35 -9.52
N GLY A 93 5.71 -6.16 -9.40
CA GLY A 93 5.99 -5.24 -8.30
C GLY A 93 5.68 -5.85 -6.94
N MET A 94 4.53 -6.51 -6.81
CA MET A 94 4.14 -7.17 -5.56
C MET A 94 4.99 -8.41 -5.27
N ALA A 95 5.37 -9.19 -6.28
CA ALA A 95 6.30 -10.30 -6.11
C ALA A 95 7.67 -9.85 -5.61
N ALA A 96 8.17 -8.70 -6.08
CA ALA A 96 9.42 -8.12 -5.60
C ALA A 96 9.32 -7.66 -4.13
N ILE A 97 8.21 -7.05 -3.73
CA ILE A 97 7.94 -6.68 -2.33
C ILE A 97 7.86 -7.93 -1.44
N MET A 98 7.17 -8.98 -1.90
CA MET A 98 7.10 -10.27 -1.20
C MET A 98 8.48 -10.89 -1.01
N LEU A 99 9.32 -10.87 -2.05
CA LEU A 99 10.66 -11.46 -2.02
C LEU A 99 11.58 -10.67 -1.08
N PHE A 100 11.52 -9.34 -1.10
CA PHE A 100 12.23 -8.48 -0.16
C PHE A 100 11.79 -8.72 1.30
N MET A 101 10.48 -8.83 1.54
CA MET A 101 9.93 -9.12 2.87
C MET A 101 10.32 -10.52 3.36
N ALA A 102 10.26 -11.54 2.50
CA ALA A 102 10.66 -12.90 2.85
C ALA A 102 12.15 -13.01 3.21
N VAL A 103 13.02 -12.32 2.46
CA VAL A 103 14.45 -12.22 2.78
C VAL A 103 14.65 -11.49 4.11
N SER A 104 13.94 -10.38 4.33
CA SER A 104 14.01 -9.63 5.60
C SER A 104 13.59 -10.47 6.81
N LEU A 105 12.56 -11.32 6.65
CA LEU A 105 12.12 -12.28 7.68
C LEU A 105 13.18 -13.34 7.96
N LEU A 106 13.81 -13.90 6.92
CA LEU A 106 14.90 -14.87 7.01
C LEU A 106 16.11 -14.34 7.79
N PHE A 107 16.45 -13.06 7.64
CA PHE A 107 17.55 -12.42 8.38
C PHE A 107 17.15 -11.88 9.76
N SER A 108 15.86 -11.94 10.12
CA SER A 108 15.34 -11.51 11.42
C SER A 108 15.11 -12.66 12.43
N LEU A 109 15.26 -13.91 11.97
CA LEU A 109 15.24 -15.14 12.76
C LEU A 109 16.64 -15.51 13.23
#